data_AF-A0A839IBV4-F1
#
_entry.id   AF-A0A839IBV4-F1
#
_cell.length_a   1.000
_cell.length_b   1.000
_cell.length_c   1.000
_cell.angle_alpha   90.00
_cell.angle_beta   90.00
_cell.angle_gamma   90.00
#
_symmetry.space_group_name_H-M   'P 1'
#
loop_
_entity.id
_entity.type
_entity.pdbx_description
1 polymer ?
#
loop_
_entity_poly.entity_id
_entity_poly.type
_entity_poly.pdbx_seq_one_letter_code
_entity_poly.pdbx_strand_id
1 'polypeptide(L)'
;MDNYYPTYQDALDHKLFTRGWLPNILPESTKKIEVSNDLDLNTSVGRFVIDKQDRDAFILQLTLVDIKKNSFEYYSGQSVWAFNLEDNGVVRYTLSVNR
;
A
#
# COMPACT_ATOMS: atom_id res chain seq x y z
N MET A 1 -11.43 -5.39 -12.57
CA MET A 1 -11.13 -6.70 -11.97
C MET A 1 -10.06 -6.46 -10.93
N ASP A 2 -10.32 -6.85 -9.69
CA ASP A 2 -9.33 -6.76 -8.62
C ASP A 2 -8.37 -7.95 -8.74
N ASN A 3 -7.07 -7.67 -8.75
CA ASN A 3 -6.06 -8.72 -8.81
C ASN A 3 -5.67 -9.11 -7.39
N TYR A 4 -5.72 -10.41 -7.09
CA TYR A 4 -5.39 -10.96 -5.78
C TYR A 4 -4.03 -11.65 -5.81
N TYR A 5 -3.18 -11.28 -4.86
CA TYR A 5 -1.84 -11.81 -4.66
C TYR A 5 -1.69 -12.26 -3.20
N PRO A 6 -1.54 -13.57 -2.93
CA PRO A 6 -1.59 -14.08 -1.57
C PRO A 6 -0.40 -13.64 -0.73
N THR A 7 0.78 -13.45 -1.32
CA THR A 7 2.03 -13.12 -0.60
C THR A 7 2.78 -11.93 -1.21
N TYR A 8 3.72 -11.36 -0.45
CA TYR A 8 4.67 -10.37 -0.94
C TYR A 8 5.47 -10.86 -2.16
N GLN A 9 5.86 -12.14 -2.17
CA GLN A 9 6.58 -12.72 -3.31
C GLN A 9 5.73 -12.73 -4.59
N ASP A 10 4.43 -13.04 -4.49
CA ASP A 10 3.52 -12.96 -5.65
C ASP A 10 3.46 -11.53 -6.20
N ALA A 11 3.43 -10.52 -5.32
CA ALA A 11 3.44 -9.10 -5.73
C ALA A 11 4.76 -8.69 -6.39
N LEU A 12 5.90 -9.24 -5.93
CA LEU A 12 7.20 -9.07 -6.58
C LEU A 12 7.25 -9.70 -7.97
N ASP A 13 6.79 -10.96 -8.10
CA ASP A 13 6.79 -11.70 -9.35
C ASP A 13 5.91 -11.04 -10.41
N HIS A 14 4.80 -10.43 -10.00
CA HIS A 14 3.91 -9.63 -10.85
C HIS A 14 4.37 -8.18 -11.04
N LYS A 15 5.55 -7.83 -10.51
CA LYS A 15 6.22 -6.52 -10.66
C LYS A 15 5.36 -5.35 -10.18
N LEU A 16 4.52 -5.54 -9.16
CA LEU A 16 3.63 -4.48 -8.65
C LEU A 16 4.43 -3.28 -8.13
N PHE A 17 5.57 -3.56 -7.51
CA PHE A 17 6.53 -2.59 -7.01
C PHE A 17 7.24 -1.84 -8.13
N THR A 18 7.82 -2.57 -9.09
CA THR A 18 8.52 -1.98 -10.26
C THR A 18 7.58 -1.16 -11.14
N ARG A 19 6.31 -1.55 -11.22
CA ARG A 19 5.26 -0.81 -11.92
C ARG A 19 4.78 0.43 -11.16
N GLY A 20 5.19 0.61 -9.92
CA GLY A 20 4.78 1.73 -9.07
C GLY A 20 3.35 1.61 -8.53
N TRP A 21 2.72 0.44 -8.58
CA TRP A 21 1.39 0.23 -7.99
C TRP A 21 1.45 0.10 -6.47
N LEU A 22 2.48 -0.57 -5.97
CA LEU A 22 2.78 -0.68 -4.55
C LEU A 22 4.13 -0.02 -4.26
N PRO A 23 4.31 0.59 -3.08
CA PRO A 23 5.58 1.19 -2.72
C PRO A 23 6.55 0.15 -2.15
N ASN A 24 7.84 0.34 -2.39
CA ASN A 24 8.89 -0.60 -1.98
C ASN A 24 9.11 -0.68 -0.46
N ILE A 25 8.44 0.17 0.33
CA ILE A 25 8.52 0.19 1.79
C ILE A 25 7.62 -0.86 2.47
N LEU A 26 6.81 -1.60 1.70
CA LEU A 26 5.98 -2.67 2.26
C LEU A 26 6.86 -3.80 2.80
N PRO A 27 6.62 -4.28 4.03
CA PRO A 27 7.39 -5.38 4.61
C PRO A 27 7.09 -6.71 3.92
N GLU A 28 8.03 -7.65 3.98
CA GLU A 28 7.87 -8.99 3.39
C GLU A 28 6.75 -9.82 4.03
N SER A 29 6.32 -9.47 5.25
CA SER A 29 5.15 -10.06 5.92
C SER A 29 3.81 -9.63 5.33
N THR A 30 3.82 -8.75 4.33
CA THR A 30 2.61 -8.32 3.63
C THR A 30 1.97 -9.50 2.88
N LYS A 31 0.67 -9.68 3.09
CA LYS A 31 -0.12 -10.78 2.52
C LYS A 31 -1.53 -10.35 2.16
N LYS A 32 -2.25 -11.22 1.44
CA LYS A 32 -3.63 -10.97 0.99
C LYS A 32 -3.74 -9.61 0.28
N ILE A 33 -2.86 -9.39 -0.67
CA ILE A 33 -2.74 -8.14 -1.42
C ILE A 33 -3.81 -8.14 -2.51
N GLU A 34 -4.66 -7.12 -2.50
CA GLU A 34 -5.66 -6.86 -3.53
C GLU A 34 -5.34 -5.52 -4.17
N VAL A 35 -5.19 -5.51 -5.50
CA VAL A 35 -4.85 -4.32 -6.26
C VAL A 35 -5.80 -4.15 -7.43
N SER A 36 -6.39 -2.97 -7.51
CA SER A 36 -7.24 -2.51 -8.60
C SER A 36 -6.61 -1.25 -9.19
N ASN A 37 -6.21 -1.32 -10.46
CA ASN A 37 -5.54 -0.22 -11.14
C ASN A 37 -6.48 0.39 -12.17
N ASP A 38 -6.56 1.72 -12.15
CA ASP A 38 -7.23 2.52 -13.16
C ASP A 38 -6.16 3.24 -13.99
N LEU A 39 -5.90 2.68 -15.18
CA LEU A 39 -4.88 3.22 -16.10
C LEU A 39 -5.31 4.54 -16.73
N ASP A 40 -6.62 4.78 -16.87
CA ASP A 40 -7.14 6.01 -17.45
C ASP A 40 -6.92 7.18 -16.48
N LEU A 41 -7.10 6.93 -15.19
CA LEU A 41 -6.92 7.93 -14.13
C LEU A 41 -5.50 7.98 -13.55
N ASN A 42 -4.63 7.04 -13.93
CA ASN A 42 -3.32 6.82 -13.30
C ASN A 42 -3.43 6.69 -11.77
N THR A 43 -4.46 5.99 -11.30
CA THR A 43 -4.69 5.71 -9.88
C THR A 43 -4.66 4.21 -9.63
N SER A 44 -4.28 3.85 -8.42
CA SER A 44 -4.36 2.46 -7.95
C SER A 44 -4.99 2.46 -6.58
N VAL A 45 -5.89 1.53 -6.33
CA VAL A 45 -6.49 1.32 -5.02
C VAL A 45 -6.36 -0.13 -4.64
N GLY A 46 -6.25 -0.38 -3.35
CA GLY A 46 -6.10 -1.74 -2.90
C GLY A 46 -6.10 -1.89 -1.40
N ARG A 47 -5.87 -3.12 -0.97
CA ARG A 47 -5.68 -3.46 0.43
C ARG A 47 -4.71 -4.60 0.59
N PHE A 48 -4.10 -4.68 1.75
CA PHE A 48 -3.23 -5.79 2.14
C PHE A 48 -3.26 -5.96 3.66
N VAL A 49 -2.68 -7.03 4.15
CA VAL A 49 -2.54 -7.31 5.58
C VAL A 49 -1.05 -7.30 5.92
N ILE A 50 -0.68 -6.55 6.97
CA ILE A 50 0.68 -6.56 7.53
C ILE A 50 0.62 -7.25 8.89
N ASP A 51 1.63 -8.08 9.18
CA ASP A 51 1.75 -8.70 10.50
C ASP A 51 2.09 -7.67 11.58
N LYS A 52 1.52 -7.86 12.76
CA LYS A 52 1.60 -6.90 13.86
C LYS A 52 3.04 -6.52 14.23
N GLN A 53 3.97 -7.47 14.12
CA GLN A 53 5.39 -7.29 14.41
C GLN A 53 6.09 -6.28 13.47
N ASP A 54 5.67 -6.19 12.21
CA ASP A 54 6.28 -5.32 11.19
C ASP A 54 5.47 -4.04 10.96
N ARG A 55 4.23 -4.00 11.47
CA ARG A 55 3.33 -2.85 11.36
C ARG A 55 3.96 -1.57 11.93
N ASP A 56 4.57 -1.64 13.11
CA ASP A 56 5.15 -0.46 13.74
C ASP A 56 6.34 0.08 12.92
N ALA A 57 7.20 -0.81 12.43
CA ALA A 57 8.32 -0.47 11.54
C ALA A 57 7.85 0.11 10.20
N PHE A 58 6.73 -0.38 9.67
CA PHE A 58 6.10 0.17 8.47
C PHE A 58 5.56 1.59 8.74
N ILE A 59 4.81 1.80 9.82
CA ILE A 59 4.24 3.12 10.17
C ILE A 59 5.33 4.17 10.39
N LEU A 60 6.48 3.79 10.97
CA LEU A 60 7.61 4.71 11.18
C LEU A 60 8.20 5.28 9.89
N GLN A 61 7.96 4.65 8.74
CA GLN A 61 8.39 5.13 7.43
C GLN A 61 7.36 6.05 6.75
N LEU A 62 6.18 6.22 7.35
CA LEU A 62 5.08 6.99 6.80
C LEU A 62 4.97 8.36 7.48
N THR A 63 4.42 9.32 6.75
CA THR A 63 4.00 10.61 7.29
C THR A 63 2.60 10.46 7.87
N LEU A 64 2.45 10.71 9.18
CA LEU A 64 1.14 10.75 9.82
C LEU A 64 0.34 11.98 9.34
N VAL A 65 -0.88 11.75 8.84
CA VAL A 65 -1.79 12.81 8.37
C VAL A 65 -2.91 13.05 9.37
N ASP A 66 -3.53 11.97 9.87
CA ASP A 66 -4.62 12.05 10.85
C ASP A 66 -4.58 10.84 11.78
N ILE A 67 -4.21 11.08 13.04
CA ILE A 67 -4.11 10.03 14.07
C ILE A 67 -5.47 9.47 14.48
N LYS A 68 -6.56 10.24 14.38
CA LYS A 68 -7.89 9.76 14.76
C LYS A 68 -8.46 8.80 13.73
N LYS A 69 -8.01 8.93 12.47
CA LYS A 69 -8.43 8.08 11.36
C LYS A 69 -7.41 7.00 11.01
N ASN A 70 -6.28 6.92 11.71
CA ASN A 70 -5.14 6.08 11.31
C ASN A 70 -4.76 6.30 9.84
N SER A 71 -4.69 7.58 9.43
CA SER A 71 -4.37 7.99 8.07
C SER A 71 -2.92 8.40 7.96
N PHE A 72 -2.22 7.82 7.00
CA PHE A 72 -0.80 8.02 6.78
C PHE A 72 -0.53 8.18 5.29
N GLU A 73 0.57 8.82 4.93
CA GLU A 73 0.97 8.99 3.54
C GLU A 73 2.44 8.63 3.35
N TYR A 74 2.74 8.07 2.19
CA TYR A 74 4.09 7.87 1.70
C TYR A 74 4.26 8.57 0.36
N TYR A 75 5.41 9.22 0.21
CA TYR A 75 5.74 10.03 -0.95
C TYR A 75 6.96 9.44 -1.65
N SER A 76 6.84 9.18 -2.95
CA SER A 76 7.97 8.78 -3.80
C SER A 76 7.91 9.49 -5.14
N GLY A 77 8.78 10.48 -5.33
CA GLY A 77 8.73 11.34 -6.51
C GLY A 77 7.39 12.08 -6.59
N GLN A 78 6.65 11.88 -7.68
CA GLN A 78 5.30 12.44 -7.90
C GLN A 78 4.19 11.55 -7.36
N SER A 79 4.49 10.33 -6.92
CA SER A 79 3.50 9.38 -6.44
C SER A 79 3.26 9.53 -4.94
N VAL A 80 1.98 9.52 -4.56
CA VAL A 80 1.52 9.59 -3.17
C VAL A 80 0.66 8.37 -2.90
N TRP A 81 1.06 7.57 -1.91
CA TRP A 81 0.26 6.48 -1.37
C TRP A 81 -0.36 6.92 -0.05
N ALA A 82 -1.67 7.13 -0.05
CA ALA A 82 -2.44 7.34 1.16
C ALA A 82 -2.84 5.98 1.73
N PHE A 83 -2.45 5.72 2.97
CA PHE A 83 -2.73 4.51 3.72
C PHE A 83 -3.74 4.78 4.83
N ASN A 84 -4.68 3.84 4.99
CA ASN A 84 -5.59 3.80 6.12
C ASN A 84 -5.45 2.46 6.83
N LEU A 85 -5.03 2.49 8.09
CA LEU A 85 -4.79 1.28 8.87
C LEU A 85 -5.98 0.95 9.77
N GLU A 86 -6.50 -0.27 9.61
CA GLU A 86 -7.59 -0.81 10.43
C GLU A 86 -7.04 -1.59 11.64
N ASP A 87 -7.87 -1.76 12.67
CA ASP A 87 -7.48 -2.44 13.91
C ASP A 87 -7.20 -3.94 13.72
N ASN A 88 -7.75 -4.55 12.68
CA ASN A 88 -7.55 -5.96 12.33
C ASN A 88 -6.25 -6.23 11.53
N GLY A 89 -5.40 -5.21 11.33
CA GLY A 89 -4.16 -5.32 10.56
C GLY A 89 -4.34 -5.20 9.04
N VAL A 90 -5.58 -4.99 8.57
CA VAL A 90 -5.83 -4.62 7.18
C VAL A 90 -5.40 -3.17 6.97
N VAL A 91 -4.72 -2.93 5.86
CA VAL A 91 -4.32 -1.61 5.40
C VAL A 91 -4.97 -1.40 4.04
N ARG A 92 -5.76 -0.34 3.92
CA ARG A 92 -6.25 0.13 2.62
C ARG A 92 -5.31 1.19 2.10
N TYR A 93 -5.11 1.23 0.79
CA TYR A 93 -4.30 2.25 0.17
C TYR A 93 -4.95 2.82 -1.09
N THR A 94 -4.60 4.08 -1.37
CA THR A 94 -4.87 4.76 -2.63
C THR A 94 -3.58 5.40 -3.11
N LEU A 95 -3.18 5.08 -4.33
CA LEU A 95 -2.14 5.75 -5.10
C LEU A 95 -2.78 6.85 -5.94
N SER A 96 -2.17 8.02 -5.85
CA SER A 96 -2.41 9.15 -6.74
C SER A 96 -1.09 9.77 -7.19
N VAL A 97 -1.07 10.35 -8.39
CA VAL A 97 0.05 11.14 -8.86
C VAL A 97 -0.25 12.61 -8.57
N ASN A 98 0.60 13.26 -7.79
CA ASN A 98 0.52 14.70 -7.54
C ASN A 98 1.00 15.41 -8.81
N ARG A 99 0.07 16.05 -9.53
CA ARG A 99 0.33 16.78 -10.78
C ARG A 99 0.83 18.20 -10.53
#